data_AF-A0A3R9MQQ3-F1
#
_entry.id   AF-A0A3R9MQQ3-F1
#
_cell.length_a   1.000
_cell.length_b   1.000
_cell.length_c   1.000
_cell.angle_alpha   90.00
_cell.angle_beta   90.00
_cell.angle_gamma   90.00
#
_symmetry.space_group_name_H-M   'P 1'
#
loop_
_entity.id
_entity.type
_entity.pdbx_description
1 polymer ?
#
loop_
_entity_poly.entity_id
_entity_poly.type
_entity_poly.pdbx_seq_one_letter_code
_entity_poly.pdbx_strand_id
1 'polypeptide(L)'
;MPVWLPPEKTGFVSSVAKCYPDMKSRVTDEVFAAIVTECLSVVQVLGRLGLVPAGGNYKTVHERIRRLTLSTEHFTGKAWNQGERYRNFGRQYSMEEILVQNSPYAFTHGLRGRLLKEGYKVHQCEQCGLTEWLNKPIPLELHHLNGVHNDHRLENLQLLCPNCHAQTGSYRGKNQIRHSARVV
;
A
#
# COMPACT_ATOMS: atom_id res chain seq x y z
N MET A 1 -0.92 -39.13 22.95
CA MET A 1 -0.95 -38.04 21.96
C MET A 1 -2.08 -38.33 20.98
N PRO A 2 -3.15 -37.52 20.91
CA PRO A 2 -4.21 -37.81 19.96
C PRO A 2 -3.77 -37.38 18.55
N VAL A 3 -3.76 -38.35 17.64
CA VAL A 3 -3.48 -38.15 16.20
C VAL A 3 -4.71 -37.49 15.58
N TRP A 4 -4.52 -36.30 15.01
CA TRP A 4 -5.56 -35.59 14.26
C TRP A 4 -5.70 -36.23 12.88
N LEU A 5 -6.85 -36.86 12.61
CA LEU A 5 -7.22 -37.35 11.28
C LEU A 5 -8.21 -36.34 10.64
N PRO A 6 -7.95 -35.86 9.42
CA PRO A 6 -8.84 -34.93 8.74
C PRO A 6 -10.13 -35.63 8.30
N PRO A 7 -11.29 -34.95 8.35
CA PRO A 7 -12.55 -35.52 7.89
C PRO A 7 -12.58 -35.64 6.36
N GLU A 8 -13.20 -36.73 5.91
CA GLU A 8 -13.35 -37.11 4.50
C GLU A 8 -14.18 -36.07 3.72
N LYS A 9 -13.65 -35.66 2.56
CA LYS A 9 -14.32 -34.68 1.68
C LYS A 9 -15.50 -35.35 0.98
N THR A 10 -16.69 -35.19 1.53
CA THR A 10 -17.94 -35.47 0.81
C THR A 10 -18.10 -34.49 -0.34
N GLY A 11 -18.26 -35.06 -1.54
CA GLY A 11 -18.38 -34.32 -2.79
C GLY A 11 -19.60 -33.41 -2.80
N PHE A 12 -19.37 -32.13 -3.06
CA PHE A 12 -20.42 -31.18 -3.37
C PHE A 12 -20.40 -30.92 -4.88
N VAL A 13 -21.23 -31.67 -5.61
CA VAL A 13 -21.59 -31.37 -7.00
C VAL A 13 -22.43 -30.10 -7.01
N SER A 14 -21.78 -28.96 -7.25
CA SER A 14 -22.48 -27.69 -7.49
C SER A 14 -22.76 -27.53 -8.98
N SER A 15 -23.73 -28.30 -9.47
CA SER A 15 -24.47 -28.00 -10.70
C SER A 15 -25.46 -26.86 -10.40
N VAL A 16 -25.01 -25.62 -10.58
CA VAL A 16 -25.93 -24.51 -10.85
C VAL A 16 -25.20 -23.50 -11.71
N ALA A 17 -25.49 -23.53 -13.02
CA ALA A 17 -25.27 -22.39 -13.88
C ALA A 17 -26.09 -21.23 -13.31
N LYS A 18 -25.43 -20.36 -12.54
CA LYS A 18 -26.03 -19.12 -12.07
C LYS A 18 -26.19 -18.19 -13.26
N CYS A 19 -27.35 -18.27 -13.91
CA CYS A 19 -27.88 -17.19 -14.73
C CYS A 19 -28.13 -15.98 -13.82
N TYR A 20 -27.12 -15.12 -13.65
CA TYR A 20 -27.34 -13.80 -13.08
C TYR A 20 -27.86 -12.89 -14.21
N PRO A 21 -29.08 -12.33 -14.08
CA PRO A 21 -29.57 -11.36 -15.04
C PRO A 21 -28.64 -10.14 -15.04
N ASP A 22 -28.18 -9.83 -16.25
CA ASP A 22 -27.32 -8.73 -16.62
C ASP A 22 -27.85 -7.42 -16.06
N MET A 23 -27.17 -6.83 -15.06
CA MET A 23 -27.58 -5.52 -14.56
C MET A 23 -26.39 -4.61 -14.24
N LYS A 24 -26.32 -3.56 -15.08
CA LYS A 24 -25.67 -2.23 -14.93
C LYS A 24 -24.42 -1.95 -15.76
N SER A 25 -24.50 -2.18 -17.06
CA SER A 25 -24.14 -1.12 -18.02
C SER A 25 -25.15 -1.17 -19.17
N ARG A 26 -25.82 -0.05 -19.49
CA ARG A 26 -26.73 0.06 -20.65
C ARG A 26 -25.98 0.05 -22.00
N VAL A 27 -24.78 -0.51 -22.01
CA VAL A 27 -23.80 -0.41 -23.08
C VAL A 27 -23.75 -1.77 -23.76
N THR A 28 -23.98 -1.81 -25.06
CA THR A 28 -23.92 -3.06 -25.83
C THR A 28 -22.50 -3.63 -25.84
N ASP A 29 -22.35 -4.92 -26.17
CA ASP A 29 -21.03 -5.56 -26.19
C ASP A 29 -20.10 -4.93 -27.25
N GLU A 30 -20.65 -4.40 -28.36
CA GLU A 30 -19.91 -3.68 -29.40
C GLU A 30 -19.34 -2.36 -28.87
N VAL A 31 -20.18 -1.57 -28.18
CA VAL A 31 -19.75 -0.29 -27.60
C VAL A 31 -18.75 -0.53 -26.47
N PHE A 32 -18.95 -1.58 -25.68
CA PHE A 32 -17.98 -1.97 -24.64
C PHE A 32 -16.63 -2.37 -25.24
N ALA A 33 -16.62 -3.15 -26.32
CA ALA A 33 -15.39 -3.54 -27.01
C ALA A 33 -14.63 -2.32 -27.55
N ALA A 34 -15.34 -1.37 -28.18
CA ALA A 34 -14.74 -0.12 -28.64
C ALA A 34 -14.09 0.67 -27.50
N ILE A 35 -14.78 0.80 -26.36
CA ILE A 35 -14.25 1.47 -25.17
C ILE A 35 -12.98 0.77 -24.65
N VAL A 36 -12.94 -0.57 -24.64
CA VAL A 36 -11.77 -1.34 -24.18
C VAL A 36 -10.57 -1.11 -25.09
N THR A 37 -10.75 -1.04 -26.41
CA THR A 37 -9.66 -0.79 -27.35
C THR A 37 -9.07 0.62 -27.22
N GLU A 38 -9.90 1.63 -26.92
CA GLU A 38 -9.45 3.02 -26.74
C GLU A 38 -8.74 3.29 -25.40
N CYS A 39 -9.03 2.50 -24.38
CA CYS A 39 -8.51 2.72 -23.03
C CYS A 39 -7.17 2.03 -22.80
N LEU A 40 -6.33 2.60 -21.92
CA LEU A 40 -5.05 2.01 -21.48
C LEU A 40 -5.15 1.40 -20.08
N SER A 41 -6.32 1.47 -19.43
CA SER A 41 -6.55 0.86 -18.12
C SER A 41 -8.03 0.57 -17.87
N VAL A 42 -8.29 -0.38 -16.97
CA VAL A 42 -9.65 -0.71 -16.50
C VAL A 42 -10.32 0.47 -15.80
N VAL A 43 -9.54 1.35 -15.15
CA VAL A 43 -10.07 2.58 -14.53
C VAL A 43 -10.63 3.53 -15.60
N GLN A 44 -9.94 3.69 -16.72
CA GLN A 44 -10.44 4.48 -17.85
C GLN A 44 -11.69 3.85 -18.47
N VAL A 45 -11.71 2.52 -18.63
CA VAL A 45 -12.91 1.79 -19.09
C VAL A 45 -14.09 2.06 -18.14
N LEU A 46 -13.89 1.92 -16.83
CA LEU A 46 -14.91 2.21 -15.83
C LEU A 46 -15.38 3.67 -15.89
N GLY A 47 -14.46 4.63 -16.01
CA GLY A 47 -14.80 6.05 -16.17
C GLY A 47 -15.62 6.33 -17.44
N ARG A 48 -15.26 5.73 -18.58
CA ARG A 48 -16.00 5.84 -19.86
C ARG A 48 -17.39 5.22 -19.78
N LEU A 49 -17.56 4.17 -18.98
CA LEU A 49 -18.85 3.56 -18.69
C LEU A 49 -19.69 4.33 -17.66
N GLY A 50 -19.16 5.43 -17.09
CA GLY A 50 -19.81 6.19 -16.02
C GLY A 50 -19.85 5.45 -14.68
N LEU A 51 -18.98 4.45 -14.50
CA LEU A 51 -18.90 3.63 -13.31
C LEU A 51 -17.76 4.09 -12.40
N VAL A 52 -18.01 4.01 -11.09
CA VAL A 52 -16.98 4.33 -10.08
C VAL A 52 -15.91 3.24 -10.07
N PRO A 53 -14.61 3.59 -10.06
CA PRO A 53 -13.50 2.65 -10.04
C PRO A 53 -13.31 2.03 -8.64
N ALA A 54 -14.29 1.24 -8.19
CA ALA A 54 -14.33 0.65 -6.85
C ALA A 54 -14.81 -0.82 -6.85
N GLY A 55 -14.15 -1.63 -6.02
CA GLY A 55 -14.61 -2.96 -5.60
C GLY A 55 -15.09 -3.87 -6.74
N GLY A 56 -16.37 -4.27 -6.67
CA GLY A 56 -17.00 -5.23 -7.59
C GLY A 56 -17.03 -4.80 -9.06
N ASN A 57 -16.97 -3.49 -9.35
CA ASN A 57 -17.01 -3.00 -10.75
C ASN A 57 -15.81 -3.48 -11.56
N TYR A 58 -14.61 -3.56 -10.94
CA TYR A 58 -13.43 -4.16 -11.59
C TYR A 58 -13.69 -5.60 -11.97
N LYS A 59 -14.29 -6.38 -11.05
CA LYS A 59 -14.60 -7.79 -11.28
C LYS A 59 -15.56 -7.95 -12.47
N THR A 60 -16.63 -7.16 -12.52
CA THR A 60 -17.60 -7.19 -13.62
C THR A 60 -16.95 -6.84 -14.96
N VAL A 61 -16.13 -5.79 -15.03
CA VAL A 61 -15.43 -5.41 -16.27
C VAL A 61 -14.46 -6.51 -16.71
N HIS A 62 -13.68 -7.07 -15.78
CA HIS A 62 -12.76 -8.17 -16.10
C HIS A 62 -13.48 -9.44 -16.55
N GLU A 63 -14.63 -9.77 -15.94
CA GLU A 63 -15.45 -10.90 -16.37
C GLU A 63 -16.02 -10.68 -17.77
N ARG A 64 -16.47 -9.46 -18.09
CA ARG A 64 -16.99 -9.12 -19.42
C ARG A 64 -15.90 -9.14 -20.49
N ILE A 65 -14.70 -8.61 -20.21
CA ILE A 65 -13.53 -8.70 -21.10
C ILE A 65 -13.19 -10.16 -21.41
N ARG A 66 -13.16 -11.02 -20.37
CA ARG A 66 -12.90 -12.46 -20.52
C ARG A 66 -14.00 -13.15 -21.33
N ARG A 67 -15.26 -12.83 -21.09
CA ARG A 67 -16.41 -13.39 -21.82
C ARG A 67 -16.37 -13.07 -23.30
N LEU A 68 -15.95 -11.85 -23.65
CA LEU A 68 -15.90 -11.35 -25.03
C LEU A 68 -14.54 -11.60 -25.71
N THR A 69 -13.60 -12.24 -25.02
CA THR A 69 -12.24 -12.53 -25.54
C THR A 69 -11.55 -11.28 -26.09
N LEU A 70 -11.70 -10.15 -25.40
CA LEU A 70 -11.09 -8.88 -25.82
C LEU A 70 -9.61 -8.84 -25.40
N SER A 71 -8.75 -8.34 -26.27
CA SER A 71 -7.35 -8.10 -25.92
C SER A 71 -7.22 -6.93 -24.92
N THR A 72 -6.34 -7.11 -23.94
CA THR A 72 -5.94 -6.08 -22.97
C THR A 72 -4.42 -5.91 -22.91
N GLU A 73 -3.68 -6.37 -23.91
CA GLU A 73 -2.22 -6.29 -23.94
C GLU A 73 -1.71 -4.84 -23.96
N HIS A 74 -2.50 -3.94 -24.57
CA HIS A 74 -2.22 -2.50 -24.59
C HIS A 74 -2.46 -1.82 -23.23
N PHE A 75 -3.10 -2.50 -22.27
CA PHE A 75 -3.28 -1.93 -20.94
C PHE A 75 -1.94 -1.84 -20.22
N THR A 76 -1.57 -0.62 -19.82
CA THR A 76 -0.26 -0.39 -19.21
C THR A 76 -0.19 -0.91 -17.79
N GLY A 77 -1.31 -0.93 -17.06
CA GLY A 77 -1.36 -1.41 -15.67
C GLY A 77 -0.25 -0.82 -14.79
N LYS A 78 0.49 -1.68 -14.08
CA LYS A 78 1.65 -1.29 -13.26
C LYS A 78 2.88 -0.85 -14.07
N ALA A 79 2.88 -1.05 -15.39
CA ALA A 79 3.97 -0.73 -16.31
C ALA A 79 3.84 0.65 -16.99
N TRP A 80 2.91 1.51 -16.52
CA TRP A 80 2.74 2.86 -17.06
C TRP A 80 4.00 3.74 -16.90
N ASN A 81 4.84 3.46 -15.91
CA ASN A 81 6.07 4.20 -15.60
C ASN A 81 7.26 3.25 -15.41
N GLN A 82 7.63 2.50 -16.45
CA GLN A 82 8.75 1.54 -16.44
C GLN A 82 9.59 1.62 -17.72
N GLY A 83 10.82 1.10 -17.67
CA GLY A 83 11.73 1.06 -18.82
C GLY A 83 12.01 2.44 -19.40
N GLU A 84 11.97 2.56 -20.72
CA GLU A 84 12.16 3.84 -21.43
C GLU A 84 11.10 4.91 -21.09
N ARG A 85 9.93 4.50 -20.59
CA ARG A 85 8.86 5.41 -20.16
C ARG A 85 9.04 5.92 -18.74
N TYR A 86 10.05 5.42 -18.00
CA TYR A 86 10.29 5.81 -16.63
C TYR A 86 10.58 7.31 -16.52
N ARG A 87 9.76 8.00 -15.75
CA ARG A 87 9.94 9.39 -15.32
C ARG A 87 9.89 9.45 -13.81
N ASN A 88 10.89 10.11 -13.23
CA ASN A 88 10.92 10.42 -11.81
C ASN A 88 10.15 11.73 -11.57
N PHE A 89 8.89 11.61 -11.14
CA PHE A 89 8.00 12.76 -10.89
C PHE A 89 8.22 13.42 -9.53
N GLY A 90 9.08 12.85 -8.67
CA GLY A 90 9.29 13.35 -7.31
C GLY A 90 10.45 14.33 -7.22
N ARG A 91 10.24 15.46 -6.51
CA ARG A 91 11.35 16.31 -6.06
C ARG A 91 12.34 15.47 -5.26
N GLN A 92 13.61 15.57 -5.62
CA GLN A 92 14.70 15.00 -4.83
C GLN A 92 15.02 15.98 -3.70
N TYR A 93 15.09 15.47 -2.48
CA TYR A 93 15.46 16.26 -1.30
C TYR A 93 16.84 15.83 -0.83
N SER A 94 17.72 16.80 -0.60
CA SER A 94 19.01 16.57 0.06
C SER A 94 18.79 16.25 1.55
N MET A 95 19.82 15.73 2.24
CA MET A 95 19.69 15.46 3.67
C MET A 95 19.60 16.75 4.48
N GLU A 96 20.24 17.83 4.02
CA GLU A 96 20.16 19.16 4.63
C GLU A 96 18.75 19.74 4.55
N GLU A 97 18.02 19.49 3.46
CA GLU A 97 16.61 19.89 3.32
C GLU A 97 15.66 19.01 4.15
N ILE A 98 16.05 17.77 4.40
CA ILE A 98 15.24 16.81 5.17
C ILE A 98 15.40 17.06 6.66
N LEU A 99 16.63 17.14 7.17
CA LEU A 99 16.98 17.12 8.60
C LEU A 99 16.75 18.46 9.29
N VAL A 100 15.58 19.04 9.06
CA VAL A 100 15.13 20.32 9.60
C VAL A 100 13.82 20.14 10.33
N GLN A 101 13.49 21.15 11.15
CA GLN A 101 12.16 21.27 11.71
C GLN A 101 11.17 21.66 10.59
N ASN A 102 9.93 21.17 10.65
CA ASN A 102 8.90 21.41 9.62
C ASN A 102 9.34 20.98 8.22
N SER A 103 10.00 19.82 8.14
CA SER A 103 10.53 19.28 6.88
C SER A 103 9.42 19.11 5.83
N PRO A 104 9.64 19.54 4.58
CA PRO A 104 8.72 19.28 3.46
C PRO A 104 8.75 17.81 3.00
N TYR A 105 9.61 16.98 3.59
CA TYR A 105 9.79 15.59 3.23
C TYR A 105 8.67 14.70 3.80
N ALA A 106 7.65 14.42 2.99
CA ALA A 106 6.51 13.60 3.41
C ALA A 106 6.81 12.10 3.48
N PHE A 107 7.89 11.61 2.84
CA PHE A 107 8.19 10.18 2.73
C PHE A 107 8.92 9.62 3.97
N THR A 108 8.32 9.79 5.14
CA THR A 108 8.91 9.44 6.45
C THR A 108 9.28 7.97 6.59
N HIS A 109 8.51 7.05 6.01
CA HIS A 109 8.82 5.61 6.02
C HIS A 109 10.17 5.30 5.36
N GLY A 110 10.58 6.06 4.33
CA GLY A 110 11.87 5.92 3.69
C GLY A 110 13.04 6.57 4.43
N LEU A 111 12.75 7.49 5.35
CA LEU A 111 13.76 8.31 6.02
C LEU A 111 14.76 7.46 6.81
N ARG A 112 14.29 6.44 7.53
CA ARG A 112 15.16 5.47 8.23
C ARG A 112 16.21 4.87 7.29
N GLY A 113 15.78 4.43 6.11
CA GLY A 113 16.68 3.82 5.14
C GLY A 113 17.75 4.80 4.64
N ARG A 114 17.39 6.07 4.45
CA ARG A 114 18.34 7.12 4.08
C ARG A 114 19.33 7.44 5.18
N LEU A 115 18.86 7.60 6.42
CA LEU A 115 19.72 7.85 7.58
C LEU A 115 20.81 6.79 7.74
N LEU A 116 20.44 5.51 7.56
CA LEU A 116 21.37 4.38 7.60
C LEU A 116 22.32 4.37 6.41
N LYS A 117 21.79 4.54 5.19
CA LYS A 117 22.58 4.49 3.95
C LYS A 117 23.61 5.63 3.87
N GLU A 118 23.23 6.82 4.31
CA GLU A 118 24.04 8.03 4.25
C GLU A 118 24.89 8.24 5.52
N GLY A 119 24.82 7.32 6.49
CA GLY A 119 25.71 7.29 7.66
C GLY A 119 25.35 8.25 8.80
N TYR A 120 24.18 8.88 8.78
CA TYR A 120 23.71 9.75 9.86
C TYR A 120 23.32 8.99 11.13
N LYS A 121 22.96 7.70 10.99
CA LYS A 121 22.65 6.79 12.09
C LYS A 121 23.22 5.41 11.80
N VAL A 122 23.48 4.63 12.86
CA VAL A 122 23.94 3.25 12.78
C VAL A 122 22.74 2.30 12.89
N HIS A 123 22.82 1.10 12.28
CA HIS A 123 21.80 0.05 12.42
C HIS A 123 21.88 -0.61 13.80
N GLN A 124 21.52 0.15 14.82
CA GLN A 124 21.49 -0.26 16.22
C GLN A 124 20.31 0.40 16.93
N CYS A 125 19.68 -0.30 17.87
CA CYS A 125 18.68 0.31 18.73
C CYS A 125 19.35 1.31 19.67
N GLU A 126 18.96 2.58 19.62
CA GLU A 126 19.52 3.65 20.46
C GLU A 126 19.10 3.57 21.93
N GLN A 127 18.15 2.68 22.27
CA GLN A 127 17.71 2.46 23.66
C GLN A 127 18.32 1.21 24.30
N CYS A 128 18.21 0.04 23.65
CA CYS A 128 18.73 -1.23 24.21
C CYS A 128 20.07 -1.67 23.63
N GLY A 129 20.61 -0.96 22.63
CA GLY A 129 21.91 -1.26 22.03
C GLY A 129 21.93 -2.51 21.13
N LEU A 130 20.83 -3.26 21.00
CA LEU A 130 20.79 -4.45 20.16
C LEU A 130 20.94 -4.10 18.68
N THR A 131 21.74 -4.88 17.98
CA THR A 131 21.94 -4.85 16.52
C THR A 131 21.31 -6.06 15.83
N GLU A 132 21.15 -7.16 16.57
CA GLU A 132 20.63 -8.44 16.06
C GLU A 132 19.54 -9.01 16.97
N TRP A 133 18.63 -9.77 16.36
CA TRP A 133 17.59 -10.55 17.02
C TRP A 133 17.37 -11.85 16.27
N LEU A 134 17.44 -13.00 16.97
CA LEU A 134 17.35 -14.34 16.37
C LEU A 134 18.31 -14.53 15.18
N ASN A 135 19.57 -14.10 15.33
CA ASN A 135 20.61 -14.16 14.31
C ASN A 135 20.27 -13.43 13.00
N LYS A 136 19.40 -12.42 13.07
CA LYS A 136 19.05 -11.54 11.95
C LYS A 136 19.23 -10.08 12.37
N PRO A 137 19.51 -9.15 11.45
CA PRO A 137 19.53 -7.73 11.76
C PRO A 137 18.21 -7.31 12.42
N ILE A 138 18.30 -6.62 13.56
CA ILE A 138 17.12 -6.23 14.31
C ILE A 138 16.29 -5.24 13.46
N PRO A 139 14.97 -5.39 13.37
CA PRO A 139 14.14 -4.36 12.76
C PRO A 139 14.24 -3.08 13.61
N LEU A 140 14.40 -1.94 12.96
CA LEU A 140 14.39 -0.62 13.60
C LEU A 140 13.24 0.22 13.07
N GLU A 141 12.60 0.99 13.94
CA GLU A 141 11.55 1.95 13.66
C GLU A 141 12.09 3.35 13.97
N LEU A 142 11.68 4.33 13.17
CA LEU A 142 12.05 5.73 13.38
C LEU A 142 11.11 6.34 14.44
N HIS A 143 11.69 6.82 15.52
CA HIS A 143 11.00 7.48 16.62
C HIS A 143 11.33 8.97 16.64
N HIS A 144 10.33 9.80 16.90
CA HIS A 144 10.48 11.23 17.12
C HIS A 144 10.29 11.49 18.61
N LEU A 145 11.33 12.02 19.28
CA LEU A 145 11.31 12.27 20.72
C LEU A 145 10.16 13.18 21.13
N ASN A 146 9.92 14.25 20.38
CA ASN A 146 8.82 15.18 20.60
C ASN A 146 7.45 14.70 20.08
N GLY A 147 7.39 13.55 19.39
CA GLY A 147 6.18 13.02 18.79
C GLY A 147 5.65 13.79 17.56
N VAL A 148 6.41 14.76 17.04
CA VAL A 148 6.05 15.57 15.87
C VAL A 148 6.64 14.95 14.61
N HIS A 149 5.78 14.50 13.69
CA HIS A 149 6.16 13.65 12.57
C HIS A 149 6.95 14.35 11.44
N ASN A 150 7.05 15.68 11.45
CA ASN A 150 7.76 16.48 10.45
C ASN A 150 8.96 17.24 11.05
N ASP A 151 9.33 16.96 12.29
CA ASP A 151 10.55 17.48 12.91
C ASP A 151 11.68 16.46 12.77
N HIS A 152 12.39 16.52 11.65
CA HIS A 152 13.41 15.54 11.26
C HIS A 152 14.82 15.92 11.69
N ARG A 153 14.97 16.91 12.58
CA ARG A 153 16.29 17.25 13.12
C ARG A 153 16.93 16.03 13.77
N LEU A 154 18.22 15.81 13.52
CA LEU A 154 18.88 14.56 13.87
C LEU A 154 18.81 14.26 15.38
N GLU A 155 18.87 15.29 16.21
CA GLU A 155 18.73 15.21 17.66
C GLU A 155 17.33 14.80 18.13
N ASN A 156 16.29 15.01 17.31
CA ASN A 156 14.92 14.61 17.61
C ASN A 156 14.59 13.19 17.13
N LEU A 157 15.44 12.61 16.28
CA LEU A 157 15.24 11.29 15.68
C LEU A 157 16.00 10.20 16.43
N GLN A 158 15.33 9.07 16.67
CA GLN A 158 15.93 7.87 17.22
C GLN A 158 15.55 6.63 16.42
N LEU A 159 16.48 5.69 16.29
CA LEU A 159 16.20 4.35 15.79
C LEU A 159 15.98 3.39 16.95
N LEU A 160 14.76 2.88 17.08
CA LEU A 160 14.36 1.98 18.17
C LEU A 160 13.89 0.64 17.62
N CYS A 161 14.18 -0.46 18.31
CA CYS A 161 13.56 -1.74 17.98
C CYS A 161 12.07 -1.74 18.37
N PRO A 162 11.22 -2.62 17.80
CA PRO A 162 9.79 -2.65 18.09
C PRO A 162 9.44 -2.75 19.58
N ASN A 163 10.24 -3.49 20.35
CA ASN A 163 10.03 -3.68 21.79
C ASN A 163 10.32 -2.40 22.59
N CYS A 164 11.38 -1.67 22.25
CA CYS A 164 11.70 -0.38 22.86
C CYS A 164 10.71 0.69 22.42
N HIS A 165 10.40 0.75 21.13
CA HIS A 165 9.47 1.75 20.61
C HIS A 165 8.07 1.60 21.22
N ALA A 166 7.59 0.37 21.46
CA ALA A 166 6.30 0.10 22.12
C ALA A 166 6.15 0.73 23.52
N GLN A 167 7.28 0.97 24.20
CA GLN A 167 7.35 1.56 25.54
C GLN A 167 7.35 3.10 25.52
N THR A 168 7.48 3.73 24.34
CA THR A 168 7.48 5.19 24.23
C THR A 168 6.07 5.77 24.41
N GLY A 169 5.97 7.00 24.94
CA GLY A 169 4.71 7.69 25.17
C GLY A 169 3.94 8.05 23.89
N SER A 170 4.64 8.16 22.76
CA SER A 170 4.04 8.47 21.45
C SER A 170 3.78 7.24 20.58
N TYR A 171 4.06 6.03 21.09
CA TYR A 171 3.90 4.80 20.32
C TYR A 171 2.49 4.67 19.72
N ARG A 172 2.40 4.47 18.39
CA ARG A 172 1.13 4.29 17.65
C ARG A 172 0.09 5.38 17.95
N GLY A 173 0.53 6.61 18.25
CA GLY A 173 -0.37 7.71 18.54
C GLY A 173 -1.02 7.65 19.93
N LYS A 174 -0.44 6.92 20.89
CA LYS A 174 -0.86 6.96 22.31
C LYS A 174 -0.94 8.37 22.88
N ASN A 175 -0.11 9.28 22.38
CA ASN A 175 -0.07 10.69 22.75
C ASN A 175 -1.08 11.57 22.00
N GLN A 176 -1.86 11.01 21.06
CA GLN A 176 -2.88 11.78 20.36
C GLN A 176 -4.14 11.87 21.21
N ILE A 177 -4.60 13.09 21.45
CA ILE A 177 -5.91 13.35 22.04
C ILE A 177 -6.94 12.75 21.08
N ARG A 178 -7.59 11.67 21.50
CA ARG A 178 -8.77 11.18 20.80
C ARG A 178 -9.83 12.25 20.95
N HIS A 179 -10.11 12.99 19.87
CA HIS A 179 -11.36 13.74 19.80
C HIS A 179 -12.47 12.71 20.03
N SER A 180 -13.17 12.83 21.15
CA SER A 180 -14.29 11.96 21.50
C SER A 180 -15.24 11.90 20.30
N ALA A 181 -15.66 10.68 19.97
CA ALA A 181 -16.56 10.44 18.86
C ALA A 181 -17.74 11.42 18.95
N ARG A 182 -18.05 12.05 17.83
CA ARG A 182 -19.23 12.89 17.63
C ARG A 182 -20.41 12.20 18.31
N VAL A 183 -20.98 12.84 19.33
CA VAL A 183 -22.27 12.42 19.89
C VAL A 183 -23.24 12.46 18.71
N VAL A 184 -23.69 11.28 18.29
CA VAL A 184 -24.72 11.11 17.26
C VAL A 184 -26.06 11.41 17.91
#